data_AF-H6BHT4-F1
#
_entry.id   AF-H6BHT4-F1
#
_cell.length_a   1.000
_cell.length_b   1.000
_cell.length_c   1.000
_cell.angle_alpha   90.00
_cell.angle_beta   90.00
_cell.angle_gamma   90.00
#
_symmetry.space_group_name_H-M   'P 1'
#
loop_
_entity.id
_entity.type
_entity.pdbx_description
1 polymer ?
#
loop_
_entity_poly.entity_id
_entity_poly.type
_entity_poly.pdbx_seq_one_letter_code
_entity_poly.pdbx_strand_id
1 'polypeptide(L)'
;MMMVVVSVLMLVSVAFYIVTERKGLGMLQLRQGPNKVGLKGFVQPVADGVKLFTKEMIFPFGSIKILYVVGPLVCFLCAYILWVLFPSLYSYVPLNLGFLLFLCISSYSVYGVFMVGWSCDSRYGFLGAMRAIAQSISYEVFLSTCLFCPLLLVGSYDLIDCRSAEFPSAILGQEVLLLWVICILAETNRAPFDFVEGESELVAGYMVEFGGVGFALLALAEYSNMVFMSMLTSILFFGWLLEKMVIGSVLFTVFVVFISYFMVWVRGVVPRFRYDLLMSLCWKVLLPLSICVLSVFIGLLVDFDILV
;
A
#
# COMPACT_ATOMS: atom_id res chain seq x y z
N MET A 1 -1.64 18.50 -17.27
CA MET A 1 -0.39 19.07 -16.70
C MET A 1 -0.29 18.82 -15.21
N MET A 2 -1.29 19.21 -14.40
CA MET A 2 -1.23 19.04 -12.94
C MET A 2 -1.12 17.58 -12.48
N MET A 3 -1.82 16.64 -13.11
CA MET A 3 -1.64 15.20 -12.81
C MET A 3 -0.20 14.70 -13.04
N VAL A 4 0.46 15.19 -14.09
CA VAL A 4 1.85 14.82 -14.40
C VAL A 4 2.80 15.38 -13.33
N VAL A 5 2.51 16.57 -12.80
CA VAL A 5 3.28 17.15 -11.70
C VAL A 5 3.08 16.32 -10.42
N VAL A 6 1.85 15.97 -10.08
CA VAL A 6 1.54 15.09 -8.94
C VAL A 6 2.32 13.79 -9.07
N SER A 7 2.23 13.15 -10.22
CA SER A 7 2.81 11.84 -10.42
C SER A 7 4.36 11.83 -10.41
N VAL A 8 5.00 12.89 -10.91
CA VAL A 8 6.46 13.07 -10.79
C VAL A 8 6.87 13.31 -9.34
N LEU A 9 6.15 14.19 -8.61
CA LEU A 9 6.42 14.43 -7.20
C LEU A 9 6.24 13.16 -6.36
N MET A 10 5.28 12.31 -6.73
CA MET A 10 5.07 11.03 -6.08
C MET A 10 6.27 10.09 -6.24
N LEU A 11 6.81 9.93 -7.45
CA LEU A 11 8.01 9.10 -7.65
C LEU A 11 9.20 9.60 -6.82
N VAL A 12 9.37 10.92 -6.72
CA VAL A 12 10.39 11.52 -5.86
C VAL A 12 10.13 11.20 -4.39
N SER A 13 8.89 11.35 -3.91
CA SER A 13 8.55 11.03 -2.52
C SER A 13 8.77 9.56 -2.18
N VAL A 14 8.44 8.65 -3.10
CA VAL A 14 8.63 7.20 -2.94
C VAL A 14 10.13 6.88 -2.84
N ALA A 15 10.96 7.50 -3.68
CA ALA A 15 12.41 7.32 -3.61
C ALA A 15 12.98 7.79 -2.26
N PHE A 16 12.51 8.91 -1.72
CA PHE A 16 12.91 9.36 -0.38
C PHE A 16 12.34 8.48 0.73
N TYR A 17 11.13 7.94 0.55
CA TYR A 17 10.50 7.06 1.52
C TYR A 17 11.37 5.81 1.82
N ILE A 18 12.01 5.23 0.79
CA ILE A 18 12.97 4.12 0.96
C ILE A 18 14.12 4.49 1.91
N VAL A 19 14.63 5.72 1.82
CA VAL A 19 15.69 6.19 2.72
C VAL A 19 15.17 6.43 4.13
N THR A 20 13.94 6.97 4.25
CA THR A 20 13.31 7.15 5.56
C THR A 20 13.08 5.82 6.26
N GLU A 21 12.68 4.77 5.53
CA GLU A 21 12.53 3.43 6.09
C GLU A 21 13.86 2.91 6.64
N ARG A 22 14.95 3.00 5.85
CA ARG A 22 16.29 2.54 6.30
C ARG A 22 16.78 3.29 7.54
N LYS A 23 16.48 4.58 7.66
CA LYS A 23 16.80 5.37 8.86
C LYS A 23 15.90 5.01 10.05
N GLY A 24 14.60 4.84 9.82
CA GLY A 24 13.63 4.42 10.83
C GLY A 24 14.00 3.08 11.46
N LEU A 25 14.25 2.06 10.62
CA LEU A 25 14.71 0.75 11.07
C LEU A 25 16.08 0.83 11.76
N GLY A 26 16.99 1.68 11.27
CA GLY A 26 18.26 1.93 11.94
C GLY A 26 18.07 2.39 13.38
N MET A 27 17.22 3.40 13.60
CA MET A 27 16.93 3.93 14.93
C MET A 27 16.34 2.86 15.86
N LEU A 28 15.41 2.04 15.37
CA LEU A 28 14.81 0.95 16.16
C LEU A 28 15.82 -0.15 16.52
N GLN A 29 16.77 -0.43 15.62
CA GLN A 29 17.82 -1.42 15.81
C GLN A 29 19.07 -0.86 16.50
N LEU A 30 19.00 0.36 17.06
CA LEU A 30 20.12 1.05 17.71
C LEU A 30 21.37 1.19 16.81
N ARG A 31 21.18 1.31 15.49
CA ARG A 31 22.25 1.55 14.51
C ARG A 31 21.97 2.77 13.65
N GLN A 32 23.01 3.33 13.05
CA GLN A 32 22.83 4.44 12.13
C GLN A 32 22.35 3.95 10.76
N GLY A 33 21.36 4.65 10.19
CA GLY A 33 20.93 4.46 8.80
C GLY A 33 21.97 5.01 7.80
N PRO A 34 21.63 5.10 6.51
CA PRO A 34 22.54 5.64 5.49
C PRO A 34 22.92 7.09 5.80
N ASN A 35 24.19 7.30 6.19
CA ASN A 35 24.74 8.61 6.56
C ASN A 35 25.92 9.06 5.66
N LYS A 36 26.50 8.16 4.86
CA LYS A 36 27.75 8.41 4.11
C LYS A 36 27.55 9.02 2.71
N VAL A 37 26.48 8.68 2.00
CA VAL A 37 26.27 9.13 0.61
C VAL A 37 25.69 10.55 0.61
N GLY A 38 26.56 11.54 0.36
CA GLY A 38 26.20 12.97 0.41
C GLY A 38 25.93 13.48 1.82
N LEU A 39 25.16 14.57 1.95
CA LEU A 39 24.82 15.17 3.25
C LEU A 39 23.81 14.30 4.00
N LYS A 40 24.26 13.59 5.05
CA LYS A 40 23.45 12.68 5.88
C LYS A 40 22.59 11.70 5.05
N GLY A 41 23.09 11.20 3.92
CA GLY A 41 22.37 10.23 3.09
C GLY A 41 21.27 10.80 2.19
N PHE A 42 21.15 12.12 2.01
CA PHE A 42 20.10 12.72 1.16
C PHE A 42 20.21 12.28 -0.32
N VAL A 43 21.42 12.02 -0.81
CA VAL A 43 21.69 11.62 -2.20
C VAL A 43 21.55 10.10 -2.40
N GLN A 44 21.26 9.35 -1.34
CA GLN A 44 21.13 7.89 -1.40
C GLN A 44 20.09 7.38 -2.42
N PRO A 45 18.88 7.96 -2.57
CA PRO A 45 17.91 7.44 -3.53
C PRO A 45 18.40 7.53 -4.97
N VAL A 46 19.12 8.62 -5.28
CA VAL A 46 19.70 8.85 -6.61
C VAL A 46 20.81 7.83 -6.88
N ALA A 47 21.68 7.57 -5.90
CA ALA A 47 22.74 6.57 -6.03
C ALA A 47 22.19 5.14 -6.23
N ASP A 48 21.15 4.77 -5.47
CA ASP A 48 20.49 3.47 -5.61
C ASP A 48 19.79 3.34 -6.97
N GLY A 49 19.12 4.39 -7.44
CA GLY A 49 18.51 4.45 -8.76
C GLY A 49 19.54 4.25 -9.88
N VAL A 50 20.59 5.07 -9.91
CA VAL A 50 21.66 4.95 -10.93
C VAL A 50 22.28 3.55 -10.91
N LYS A 51 22.56 3.00 -9.73
CA LYS A 51 23.10 1.64 -9.60
C LYS A 51 22.19 0.60 -10.25
N LEU A 52 20.88 0.64 -9.98
CA LEU A 52 19.94 -0.34 -10.52
C LEU A 52 19.73 -0.20 -12.04
N PHE A 53 19.70 1.03 -12.56
CA PHE A 53 19.56 1.28 -14.00
C PHE A 53 20.82 0.97 -14.82
N THR A 54 22.00 1.09 -14.22
CA THR A 54 23.28 0.70 -14.87
C THR A 54 23.56 -0.80 -14.82
N LYS A 55 22.83 -1.55 -14.00
CA LYS A 55 23.03 -2.99 -13.86
C LYS A 55 22.45 -3.72 -15.06
N GLU A 56 23.19 -4.71 -15.57
CA GLU A 56 22.77 -5.53 -16.70
C GLU A 56 21.50 -6.33 -16.36
N MET A 57 20.59 -6.42 -17.35
CA MET A 57 19.37 -7.22 -17.27
C MET A 57 19.70 -8.66 -17.68
N ILE A 58 19.75 -9.57 -16.71
CA ILE A 58 20.04 -10.99 -16.94
C ILE A 58 18.72 -11.72 -17.12
N PHE A 59 18.53 -12.34 -18.28
CA PHE A 59 17.36 -13.19 -18.55
C PHE A 59 17.69 -14.66 -18.25
N PRO A 60 16.94 -15.34 -17.36
CA PRO A 60 17.08 -16.78 -17.14
C PRO A 60 16.74 -17.58 -18.40
N PHE A 61 17.41 -18.72 -18.61
CA PHE A 61 17.22 -19.54 -19.81
C PHE A 61 15.80 -20.13 -19.95
N GLY A 62 15.18 -20.57 -18.85
CA GLY A 62 13.81 -21.10 -18.86
C GLY A 62 12.70 -20.05 -18.72
N SER A 63 13.06 -18.76 -18.65
CA SER A 63 12.06 -17.70 -18.43
C SER A 63 11.28 -17.33 -19.68
N ILE A 64 9.99 -17.01 -19.51
CA ILE A 64 9.18 -16.46 -20.59
C ILE A 64 9.49 -14.96 -20.72
N LYS A 65 10.36 -14.61 -21.68
CA LYS A 65 10.90 -13.26 -21.87
C LYS A 65 9.85 -12.14 -21.90
N ILE A 66 8.70 -12.37 -22.53
CA ILE A 66 7.63 -11.37 -22.64
C ILE A 66 7.06 -11.08 -21.25
N LEU A 67 6.67 -12.10 -20.49
CA LEU A 67 6.09 -11.93 -19.14
C LEU A 67 7.13 -11.38 -18.16
N TYR A 68 8.41 -11.75 -18.32
CA TYR A 68 9.49 -11.25 -17.48
C TYR A 68 9.66 -9.73 -17.61
N VAL A 69 9.43 -9.14 -18.79
CA VAL A 69 9.48 -7.68 -18.96
C VAL A 69 8.14 -7.03 -18.61
N VAL A 70 7.03 -7.62 -19.04
CA VAL A 70 5.69 -7.04 -18.87
C VAL A 70 5.20 -7.09 -17.43
N GLY A 71 5.50 -8.16 -16.68
CA GLY A 71 5.02 -8.35 -15.30
C GLY A 71 5.39 -7.17 -14.37
N PRO A 72 6.68 -6.84 -14.22
CA PRO A 72 7.11 -5.69 -13.41
C PRO A 72 6.54 -4.35 -13.89
N LEU A 73 6.37 -4.18 -15.20
CA LEU A 73 5.75 -2.97 -15.77
C LEU A 73 4.27 -2.87 -15.38
N VAL A 74 3.51 -3.96 -15.41
CA VAL A 74 2.10 -3.97 -15.00
C VAL A 74 1.99 -3.60 -13.52
N CYS A 75 2.78 -4.20 -12.62
CA CYS A 75 2.78 -3.85 -11.20
C CYS A 75 3.02 -2.35 -10.98
N PHE A 76 4.04 -1.79 -11.65
CA PHE A 76 4.37 -0.37 -11.56
C PHE A 76 3.26 0.53 -12.12
N LEU A 77 2.69 0.18 -13.27
CA LEU A 77 1.62 0.96 -13.89
C LEU A 77 0.36 0.98 -13.02
N CYS A 78 -0.06 -0.16 -12.45
CA CYS A 78 -1.20 -0.22 -11.53
C CYS A 78 -0.99 0.73 -10.35
N ALA A 79 0.17 0.64 -9.70
CA ALA A 79 0.49 1.46 -8.54
C ALA A 79 0.57 2.96 -8.90
N TYR A 80 1.01 3.28 -10.12
CA TYR A 80 1.06 4.65 -10.61
C TYR A 80 -0.32 5.23 -10.96
N ILE A 81 -1.22 4.44 -11.56
CA ILE A 81 -2.57 4.89 -11.93
C ILE A 81 -3.39 5.22 -10.67
N LEU A 82 -3.16 4.52 -9.54
CA LEU A 82 -3.80 4.84 -8.26
C LEU A 82 -3.61 6.32 -7.86
N TRP A 83 -2.48 6.94 -8.20
CA TRP A 83 -2.21 8.34 -7.83
C TRP A 83 -3.08 9.37 -8.54
N VAL A 84 -3.83 8.98 -9.57
CA VAL A 84 -4.88 9.84 -10.16
C VAL A 84 -5.95 10.19 -9.12
N LEU A 85 -6.16 9.31 -8.12
CA LEU A 85 -7.12 9.48 -7.04
C LEU A 85 -6.67 10.46 -5.94
N PHE A 86 -5.47 11.04 -6.03
CA PHE A 86 -4.97 11.93 -5.00
C PHE A 86 -5.89 13.17 -4.81
N PRO A 87 -6.53 13.37 -3.64
CA PRO A 87 -7.46 14.47 -3.43
C PRO A 87 -6.69 15.75 -3.13
N SER A 88 -6.29 16.46 -4.18
CA SER A 88 -5.78 17.82 -4.07
C SER A 88 -6.93 18.82 -4.10
N LEU A 89 -6.87 19.89 -3.31
CA LEU A 89 -7.91 20.94 -3.31
C LEU A 89 -8.15 21.60 -4.68
N TYR A 90 -7.18 21.48 -5.59
CA TYR A 90 -7.23 22.03 -6.94
C TYR A 90 -7.31 20.94 -8.03
N SER A 91 -7.69 19.70 -7.69
CA SER A 91 -7.78 18.62 -8.69
C SER A 91 -8.92 18.91 -9.66
N TYR A 92 -8.59 18.89 -10.95
CA TYR A 92 -9.50 19.25 -12.04
C TYR A 92 -10.40 18.11 -12.53
N VAL A 93 -10.20 16.88 -12.04
CA VAL A 93 -11.01 15.72 -12.44
C VAL A 93 -11.79 15.23 -11.23
N PRO A 94 -13.05 15.66 -11.06
CA PRO A 94 -13.92 15.05 -10.05
C PRO A 94 -14.17 13.60 -10.47
N LEU A 95 -13.79 12.66 -9.60
CA LEU A 95 -14.05 11.23 -9.78
C LEU A 95 -15.13 10.82 -8.77
N ASN A 96 -16.39 10.90 -9.18
CA ASN A 96 -17.54 10.57 -8.32
C ASN A 96 -17.47 9.14 -7.74
N LEU A 97 -16.77 8.22 -8.42
CA LEU A 97 -16.59 6.82 -8.02
C LEU A 97 -15.11 6.51 -7.72
N GLY A 98 -14.41 7.41 -7.05
CA GLY A 98 -12.99 7.28 -6.73
C GLY A 98 -12.63 5.99 -5.98
N PHE A 99 -13.42 5.62 -4.97
CA PHE A 99 -13.16 4.38 -4.21
C PHE A 99 -13.40 3.09 -5.01
N LEU A 100 -14.40 3.07 -5.89
CA LEU A 100 -14.62 1.90 -6.77
C LEU A 100 -13.45 1.73 -7.74
N LEU A 101 -12.92 2.83 -8.28
CA LEU A 101 -11.73 2.81 -9.13
C LEU A 101 -10.51 2.27 -8.36
N PHE A 102 -10.34 2.63 -7.09
CA PHE A 102 -9.31 2.04 -6.23
C PHE A 102 -9.44 0.51 -6.15
N LEU A 103 -10.63 -0.01 -5.83
CA LEU A 103 -10.88 -1.46 -5.73
C LEU A 103 -10.64 -2.20 -7.06
N CYS A 104 -10.99 -1.58 -8.20
CA CYS A 104 -10.72 -2.17 -9.52
C CYS A 104 -9.23 -2.25 -9.84
N ILE A 105 -8.43 -1.28 -9.40
CA ILE A 105 -6.99 -1.26 -9.68
C ILE A 105 -6.24 -2.17 -8.70
N SER A 106 -6.65 -2.22 -7.42
CA SER A 106 -6.07 -3.16 -6.44
C SER A 106 -6.25 -4.61 -6.89
N SER A 107 -7.46 -5.01 -7.30
CA SER A 107 -7.72 -6.34 -7.88
C SER A 107 -6.86 -6.62 -9.12
N TYR A 108 -6.70 -5.64 -10.00
CA TYR A 108 -5.89 -5.81 -11.22
C TYR A 108 -4.39 -5.99 -10.91
N SER A 109 -3.88 -5.39 -9.84
CA SER A 109 -2.46 -5.48 -9.45
C SER A 109 -1.98 -6.92 -9.18
N VAL A 110 -2.89 -7.80 -8.73
CA VAL A 110 -2.62 -9.23 -8.45
C VAL A 110 -2.18 -9.98 -9.70
N TYR A 111 -2.72 -9.63 -10.87
CA TYR A 111 -2.31 -10.23 -12.14
C TYR A 111 -0.86 -9.89 -12.49
N GLY A 112 -0.38 -8.70 -12.11
CA GLY A 112 1.03 -8.33 -12.27
C GLY A 112 1.95 -9.29 -11.50
N VAL A 113 1.64 -9.56 -10.24
CA VAL A 113 2.39 -10.49 -9.39
C VAL A 113 2.35 -11.92 -9.95
N PHE A 114 1.21 -12.35 -10.51
CA PHE A 114 1.11 -13.64 -11.19
C PHE A 114 2.00 -13.73 -12.42
N MET A 115 2.01 -12.70 -13.28
CA MET A 115 2.86 -12.69 -14.47
C MET A 115 4.34 -12.77 -14.10
N VAL A 116 4.75 -12.05 -13.06
CA VAL A 116 6.11 -12.07 -12.51
C VAL A 116 6.47 -13.49 -12.05
N GLY A 117 5.63 -14.11 -11.24
CA GLY A 117 5.84 -15.47 -10.72
C GLY A 117 5.85 -16.57 -11.78
N TRP A 118 4.94 -16.51 -12.76
CA TRP A 118 4.86 -17.48 -13.85
C TRP A 118 6.04 -17.35 -14.84
N SER A 119 6.64 -16.16 -14.94
CA SER A 119 7.79 -15.94 -15.81
C SER A 119 9.09 -16.56 -15.28
N CYS A 120 9.16 -16.84 -13.97
CA CYS A 120 10.35 -17.36 -13.30
C CYS A 120 10.58 -18.85 -13.59
N ASP A 121 11.84 -19.25 -13.73
CA ASP A 121 12.25 -20.66 -13.92
C ASP A 121 12.44 -21.39 -12.57
N SER A 122 12.55 -20.64 -11.47
CA SER A 122 12.74 -21.15 -10.12
C SER A 122 11.42 -21.53 -9.44
N ARG A 123 11.45 -22.68 -8.76
CA ARG A 123 10.33 -23.15 -7.93
C ARG A 123 10.03 -22.20 -6.78
N TYR A 124 11.04 -21.51 -6.26
CA TYR A 124 10.89 -20.52 -5.18
C TYR A 124 10.16 -19.26 -5.65
N GLY A 125 10.50 -18.74 -6.83
CA GLY A 125 9.81 -17.59 -7.42
C GLY A 125 8.33 -17.87 -7.64
N PHE A 126 8.02 -19.03 -8.21
CA PHE A 126 6.64 -19.46 -8.44
C PHE A 126 5.85 -19.64 -7.13
N LEU A 127 6.45 -20.29 -6.13
CA LEU A 127 5.80 -20.54 -4.84
C LEU A 127 5.58 -19.24 -4.04
N GLY A 128 6.52 -18.29 -4.12
CA GLY A 128 6.37 -16.95 -3.54
C GLY A 128 5.22 -16.16 -4.17
N ALA A 129 5.11 -16.20 -5.50
CA ALA A 129 4.01 -15.54 -6.20
C ALA A 129 2.65 -16.16 -5.87
N MET A 130 2.55 -17.49 -5.81
CA MET A 130 1.29 -18.15 -5.42
C MET A 130 0.84 -17.80 -4.00
N ARG A 131 1.78 -17.67 -3.06
CA ARG A 131 1.48 -17.18 -1.70
C ARG A 131 1.00 -15.73 -1.71
N ALA A 132 1.64 -14.86 -2.49
CA ALA A 132 1.25 -13.45 -2.63
C ALA A 132 -0.15 -13.26 -3.22
N ILE A 133 -0.49 -14.07 -4.24
CA ILE A 133 -1.81 -14.05 -4.87
C ILE A 133 -2.87 -14.54 -3.89
N ALA A 134 -2.63 -15.65 -3.21
CA ALA A 134 -3.57 -16.17 -2.23
C ALA A 134 -3.78 -15.19 -1.05
N GLN A 135 -2.71 -14.51 -0.62
CA GLN A 135 -2.75 -13.43 0.35
C GLN A 135 -3.64 -12.28 -0.15
N SER A 136 -3.26 -11.61 -1.24
CA SER A 136 -4.02 -10.46 -1.77
C SER A 136 -5.50 -10.74 -2.00
N ILE A 137 -5.86 -11.88 -2.61
CA ILE A 137 -7.28 -12.26 -2.82
C ILE A 137 -8.02 -12.42 -1.49
N SER A 138 -7.39 -13.05 -0.49
CA SER A 138 -8.03 -13.26 0.81
C SER A 138 -8.26 -11.95 1.58
N TYR A 139 -7.36 -10.98 1.42
CA TYR A 139 -7.47 -9.67 2.04
C TYR A 139 -8.42 -8.74 1.31
N GLU A 140 -8.58 -8.86 0.01
CA GLU A 140 -9.45 -8.00 -0.79
C GLU A 140 -10.93 -8.08 -0.34
N VAL A 141 -11.40 -9.29 0.00
CA VAL A 141 -12.75 -9.48 0.55
C VAL A 141 -12.92 -8.68 1.85
N PHE A 142 -11.96 -8.81 2.76
CA PHE A 142 -11.97 -8.11 4.05
C PHE A 142 -11.79 -6.59 3.88
N LEU A 143 -10.86 -6.16 3.01
CA LEU A 143 -10.60 -4.77 2.67
C LEU A 143 -11.87 -4.07 2.18
N SER A 144 -12.61 -4.71 1.26
CA SER A 144 -13.85 -4.16 0.74
C SER A 144 -14.89 -3.94 1.84
N THR A 145 -15.08 -4.92 2.73
CA THR A 145 -16.03 -4.80 3.86
C THR A 145 -15.62 -3.72 4.86
N CYS A 146 -14.34 -3.61 5.20
CA CYS A 146 -13.85 -2.58 6.10
C CYS A 146 -13.91 -1.18 5.49
N LEU A 147 -13.74 -1.05 4.18
CA LEU A 147 -13.88 0.23 3.46
C LEU A 147 -15.31 0.76 3.49
N PHE A 148 -16.32 -0.11 3.38
CA PHE A 148 -17.70 0.35 3.34
C PHE A 148 -18.14 1.01 4.65
N CYS A 149 -17.62 0.60 5.81
CA CYS A 149 -17.99 1.18 7.10
C CYS A 149 -17.77 2.72 7.18
N PRO A 150 -16.55 3.27 6.95
CA PRO A 150 -16.35 4.72 6.96
C PRO A 150 -17.04 5.41 5.78
N LEU A 151 -17.22 4.75 4.64
CA LEU A 151 -17.91 5.34 3.48
C LEU A 151 -19.40 5.56 3.75
N LEU A 152 -20.05 4.64 4.49
CA LEU A 152 -21.45 4.80 4.90
C LEU A 152 -21.65 6.00 5.83
N LEU A 153 -20.66 6.36 6.64
CA LEU A 153 -20.71 7.55 7.50
C LEU A 153 -20.63 8.86 6.70
N VAL A 154 -19.93 8.85 5.56
CA VAL A 154 -19.76 10.04 4.71
C VAL A 154 -20.90 10.16 3.68
N GLY A 155 -21.40 9.04 3.16
CA GLY A 155 -22.46 9.01 2.15
C GLY A 155 -21.99 9.27 0.71
N SER A 156 -20.67 9.32 0.46
CA SER A 156 -20.09 9.59 -0.86
C SER A 156 -18.96 8.63 -1.21
N TYR A 157 -18.77 8.36 -2.51
CA TYR A 157 -17.63 7.58 -3.03
C TYR A 157 -16.49 8.46 -3.60
N ASP A 158 -16.59 9.79 -3.48
CA ASP A 158 -15.50 10.69 -3.84
C ASP A 158 -14.53 10.86 -2.66
N LEU A 159 -13.24 10.81 -2.95
CA LEU A 159 -12.16 11.03 -1.98
C LEU A 159 -12.07 12.49 -1.52
N ILE A 160 -12.49 13.43 -2.37
CA ILE A 160 -12.52 14.86 -2.02
C ILE A 160 -13.60 15.11 -0.96
N ASP A 161 -14.76 14.50 -1.13
CA ASP A 161 -15.87 14.61 -0.18
C ASP A 161 -15.51 13.95 1.15
N CYS A 162 -14.92 12.75 1.13
CA CYS A 162 -14.41 12.08 2.34
C CYS A 162 -13.34 12.90 3.06
N ARG A 163 -12.47 13.60 2.33
CA ARG A 163 -11.50 14.51 2.94
C ARG A 163 -12.18 15.67 3.66
N SER A 164 -13.32 16.14 3.15
CA SER A 164 -14.06 17.26 3.74
C SER A 164 -15.13 16.87 4.75
N ALA A 165 -15.28 15.58 5.03
CA ALA A 165 -16.27 15.08 5.97
C ALA A 165 -15.93 15.54 7.39
N GLU A 166 -16.84 16.28 8.02
CA GLU A 166 -16.66 16.80 9.39
C GLU A 166 -16.92 15.73 10.48
N PHE A 167 -17.44 14.57 10.09
CA PHE A 167 -17.76 13.49 11.01
C PHE A 167 -16.47 12.80 11.52
N PRO A 168 -16.29 12.65 12.85
CA PRO A 168 -15.13 11.99 13.43
C PRO A 168 -15.21 10.47 13.23
N SER A 169 -14.92 10.03 12.00
CA SER A 169 -14.97 8.62 11.58
C SER A 169 -14.01 7.73 12.39
N ALA A 170 -12.84 8.25 12.78
CA ALA A 170 -11.90 7.53 13.66
C ALA A 170 -12.47 7.20 15.05
N ILE A 171 -13.29 8.09 15.61
CA ILE A 171 -13.82 7.92 16.97
C ILE A 171 -15.03 6.98 16.94
N LEU A 172 -15.96 7.21 16.01
CA LEU A 172 -17.13 6.35 15.84
C LEU A 172 -16.78 4.95 15.36
N GLY A 173 -15.72 4.82 14.57
CA GLY A 173 -15.23 3.56 14.00
C GLY A 173 -13.91 3.09 14.56
N GLN A 174 -13.68 3.17 15.87
CA GLN A 174 -12.44 2.68 16.47
C GLN A 174 -12.16 1.21 16.14
N GLU A 175 -13.18 0.34 16.20
CA GLU A 175 -13.04 -1.08 15.83
C GLU A 175 -12.70 -1.25 14.35
N VAL A 176 -13.32 -0.45 13.48
CA VAL A 176 -13.02 -0.45 12.04
C VAL A 176 -11.60 0.03 11.79
N LEU A 177 -11.13 1.03 12.53
CA LEU A 177 -9.77 1.55 12.40
C LEU A 177 -8.74 0.47 12.75
N LEU A 178 -8.97 -0.32 13.80
CA LEU A 178 -8.10 -1.44 14.16
C LEU A 178 -8.07 -2.51 13.06
N LEU A 179 -9.25 -2.88 12.54
CA LEU A 179 -9.36 -3.83 11.43
C LEU A 179 -8.66 -3.30 10.17
N TRP A 180 -8.85 -2.01 9.87
CA TRP A 180 -8.25 -1.32 8.73
C TRP A 180 -6.73 -1.30 8.80
N VAL A 181 -6.15 -1.04 9.98
CA VAL A 181 -4.70 -1.12 10.20
C VAL A 181 -4.16 -2.51 9.85
N ILE A 182 -4.88 -3.57 10.21
CA ILE A 182 -4.51 -4.95 9.84
C ILE A 182 -4.65 -5.15 8.32
N CYS A 183 -5.70 -4.64 7.68
CA CYS A 183 -5.86 -4.69 6.21
C CYS A 183 -4.65 -4.11 5.50
N ILE A 184 -4.20 -2.92 5.89
CA ILE A 184 -3.16 -2.19 5.16
C ILE A 184 -1.82 -2.90 5.26
N LEU A 185 -1.48 -3.40 6.44
CA LEU A 185 -0.25 -4.17 6.64
C LEU A 185 -0.25 -5.42 5.75
N ALA A 186 -1.42 -6.05 5.60
CA ALA A 186 -1.57 -7.26 4.81
C ALA A 186 -1.55 -6.99 3.30
N GLU A 187 -2.24 -5.96 2.83
CA GLU A 187 -2.30 -5.55 1.42
C GLU A 187 -0.93 -5.09 0.90
N THR A 188 -0.16 -4.41 1.75
CA THR A 188 1.18 -3.92 1.40
C THR A 188 2.28 -4.99 1.55
N ASN A 189 1.91 -6.24 1.86
CA ASN A 189 2.84 -7.36 2.09
C ASN A 189 3.96 -7.03 3.09
N ARG A 190 3.65 -6.26 4.15
CA ARG A 190 4.66 -5.84 5.14
C ARG A 190 4.60 -6.64 6.42
N ALA A 191 5.76 -6.75 7.08
CA ALA A 191 5.87 -7.48 8.34
C ALA A 191 4.87 -6.91 9.36
N PRO A 192 4.06 -7.76 10.00
CA PRO A 192 4.24 -9.21 10.18
C PRO A 192 3.72 -10.12 9.05
N PHE A 193 3.11 -9.56 8.00
CA PHE A 193 2.49 -10.25 6.87
C PHE A 193 3.36 -10.26 5.60
N ASP A 194 4.67 -10.13 5.78
CA ASP A 194 5.69 -10.20 4.74
C ASP A 194 6.07 -11.67 4.43
N PHE A 195 5.10 -12.41 3.88
CA PHE A 195 5.28 -13.79 3.41
C PHE A 195 5.84 -13.88 2.01
N VAL A 196 5.67 -12.78 1.29
CA VAL A 196 5.95 -12.69 -0.11
C VAL A 196 7.44 -12.49 -0.33
N GLU A 197 8.12 -11.66 0.47
CA GLU A 197 9.58 -11.46 0.38
C GLU A 197 10.35 -12.50 1.23
N GLY A 198 9.76 -12.97 2.33
CA GLY A 198 10.12 -14.17 3.10
C GLY A 198 11.58 -14.61 3.04
N GLU A 199 12.54 -13.73 3.37
CA GLU A 199 13.98 -13.96 3.12
C GLU A 199 14.51 -15.30 3.68
N SER A 200 13.97 -15.73 4.81
CA SER A 200 14.36 -16.98 5.48
C SER A 200 13.82 -18.25 4.80
N GLU A 201 12.72 -18.16 4.06
CA GLU A 201 12.05 -19.30 3.44
C GLU A 201 12.20 -19.33 1.92
N LEU A 202 12.15 -18.15 1.28
CA LEU A 202 12.05 -17.98 -0.16
C LEU A 202 13.16 -17.09 -0.74
N VAL A 203 14.18 -16.72 0.07
CA VAL A 203 15.31 -15.84 -0.28
C VAL A 203 14.88 -14.39 -0.59
N ALA A 204 14.01 -14.20 -1.58
CA ALA A 204 13.39 -12.92 -1.95
C ALA A 204 12.00 -13.11 -2.63
N GLY A 205 11.39 -14.30 -2.51
CA GLY A 205 10.05 -14.53 -3.03
C GLY A 205 9.93 -14.53 -4.55
N TYR A 206 8.92 -13.83 -5.07
CA TYR A 206 8.73 -13.67 -6.52
C TYR A 206 9.80 -12.78 -7.17
N MET A 207 10.59 -12.03 -6.38
CA MET A 207 11.65 -11.14 -6.89
C MET A 207 12.99 -11.84 -7.13
N VAL A 208 13.13 -13.13 -6.77
CA VAL A 208 14.42 -13.84 -6.74
C VAL A 208 15.22 -13.75 -8.04
N GLU A 209 14.56 -13.84 -9.19
CA GLU A 209 15.20 -13.81 -10.51
C GLU A 209 15.33 -12.41 -11.10
N PHE A 210 14.73 -11.39 -10.48
CA PHE A 210 14.70 -10.04 -11.02
C PHE A 210 15.94 -9.26 -10.58
N GLY A 211 16.70 -8.80 -11.58
CA GLY A 211 17.84 -7.91 -11.40
C GLY A 211 17.58 -6.51 -11.97
N GLY A 212 18.44 -5.56 -11.59
CA GLY A 212 18.53 -4.24 -12.21
C GLY A 212 17.20 -3.50 -12.26
N VAL A 213 16.74 -3.19 -13.48
CA VAL A 213 15.53 -2.41 -13.75
C VAL A 213 14.26 -3.14 -13.32
N GLY A 214 14.15 -4.46 -13.55
CA GLY A 214 12.96 -5.23 -13.18
C GLY A 214 12.69 -5.21 -11.68
N PHE A 215 13.75 -5.40 -10.88
CA PHE A 215 13.68 -5.27 -9.43
C PHE A 215 13.32 -3.85 -8.99
N ALA A 216 13.90 -2.83 -9.63
CA ALA A 216 13.61 -1.43 -9.31
C ALA A 216 12.12 -1.09 -9.50
N LEU A 217 11.49 -1.59 -10.57
CA LEU A 217 10.07 -1.37 -10.85
C LEU A 217 9.17 -2.04 -9.80
N LEU A 218 9.48 -3.27 -9.41
CA LEU A 218 8.73 -3.98 -8.37
C LEU A 218 8.84 -3.27 -7.02
N ALA A 219 10.04 -2.87 -6.62
CA ALA A 219 10.25 -2.11 -5.40
C ALA A 219 9.47 -0.78 -5.45
N LEU A 220 9.59 0.00 -6.53
CA LEU A 220 8.84 1.25 -6.68
C LEU A 220 7.33 1.04 -6.58
N ALA A 221 6.80 -0.04 -7.16
CA ALA A 221 5.38 -0.38 -7.06
C ALA A 221 4.96 -0.63 -5.60
N GLU A 222 5.66 -1.51 -4.87
CA GLU A 222 5.36 -1.80 -3.47
C GLU A 222 5.46 -0.57 -2.57
N TYR A 223 6.52 0.22 -2.75
CA TYR A 223 6.69 1.45 -1.98
C TYR A 223 5.63 2.51 -2.30
N SER A 224 5.21 2.62 -3.55
CA SER A 224 4.12 3.52 -3.92
C SER A 224 2.77 3.07 -3.36
N ASN A 225 2.49 1.76 -3.32
CA ASN A 225 1.28 1.22 -2.69
C ASN A 225 1.27 1.48 -1.18
N MET A 226 2.41 1.40 -0.48
CA MET A 226 2.46 1.75 0.94
C MET A 226 2.11 3.22 1.20
N VAL A 227 2.69 4.14 0.43
CA VAL A 227 2.39 5.57 0.59
C VAL A 227 0.92 5.83 0.20
N PHE A 228 0.40 5.16 -0.83
CA PHE A 228 -0.99 5.27 -1.24
C PHE A 228 -1.97 4.77 -0.17
N MET A 229 -1.72 3.62 0.45
CA MET A 229 -2.57 3.12 1.54
C MET A 229 -2.51 4.01 2.79
N SER A 230 -1.34 4.60 3.09
CA SER A 230 -1.22 5.63 4.15
C SER A 230 -1.94 6.94 3.82
N MET A 231 -2.18 7.19 2.52
CA MET A 231 -3.00 8.31 2.06
C MET A 231 -4.48 7.99 2.24
N LEU A 232 -4.94 6.81 1.83
CA LEU A 232 -6.32 6.37 2.04
C LEU A 232 -6.73 6.35 3.52
N THR A 233 -5.88 5.85 4.42
CA THR A 233 -6.13 5.89 5.87
C THR A 233 -6.37 7.30 6.39
N SER A 234 -5.51 8.23 5.97
CA SER A 234 -5.58 9.61 6.43
C SER A 234 -6.86 10.31 5.97
N ILE A 235 -7.35 9.98 4.77
CA ILE A 235 -8.64 10.50 4.27
C ILE A 235 -9.81 9.86 5.02
N LEU A 236 -9.84 8.54 5.11
CA LEU A 236 -11.00 7.80 5.63
C LEU A 236 -11.25 8.05 7.12
N PHE A 237 -10.19 8.09 7.94
CA PHE A 237 -10.31 8.15 9.40
C PHE A 237 -9.98 9.53 9.96
N PHE A 238 -9.05 10.26 9.34
CA PHE A 238 -8.61 11.56 9.81
C PHE A 238 -9.11 12.73 8.96
N GLY A 239 -10.02 12.47 7.99
CA GLY A 239 -10.68 13.47 7.14
C GLY A 239 -11.18 14.71 7.90
N TRP A 240 -11.88 14.50 9.01
CA TRP A 240 -12.48 15.57 9.82
C TRP A 240 -11.49 16.61 10.39
N LEU A 241 -10.23 16.24 10.60
CA LEU A 241 -9.18 17.17 11.06
C LEU A 241 -8.58 17.98 9.90
N LEU A 242 -8.90 17.63 8.65
CA LEU A 242 -8.25 18.10 7.44
C LEU A 242 -9.07 19.20 6.78
N GLU A 243 -9.08 20.38 7.40
CA GLU A 243 -9.72 21.55 6.81
C GLU A 243 -9.24 21.84 5.37
N LYS A 244 -10.10 22.47 4.56
CA LYS A 244 -9.80 22.84 3.17
C LYS A 244 -8.73 23.94 3.04
N MET A 245 -8.30 24.53 4.15
CA MET A 245 -7.26 25.56 4.16
C MET A 245 -5.88 24.97 3.84
N VAL A 246 -4.93 25.83 3.46
CA VAL A 246 -3.52 25.45 3.23
C VAL A 246 -2.95 24.73 4.45
N ILE A 247 -3.33 25.14 5.66
CA ILE A 247 -2.93 24.51 6.92
C ILE A 247 -3.40 23.05 6.98
N GLY A 248 -4.64 22.75 6.58
CA GLY A 248 -5.15 21.39 6.53
C GLY A 248 -4.49 20.54 5.43
N SER A 249 -3.99 21.14 4.35
CA SER A 249 -3.14 20.43 3.38
C SER A 249 -1.79 19.99 3.97
N VAL A 250 -1.19 20.82 4.83
CA VAL A 250 0.04 20.44 5.55
C VAL A 250 -0.27 19.35 6.58
N LEU A 251 -1.34 19.52 7.37
CA LEU A 251 -1.78 18.52 8.34
C LEU A 251 -2.00 17.14 7.69
N PHE A 252 -2.62 17.13 6.51
CA PHE A 252 -2.82 15.92 5.70
C PHE A 252 -1.49 15.22 5.43
N THR A 253 -0.52 15.95 4.88
CA THR A 253 0.79 15.37 4.57
C THR A 253 1.50 14.84 5.81
N VAL A 254 1.34 15.51 6.96
CA VAL A 254 1.88 15.03 8.25
C VAL A 254 1.25 13.71 8.66
N PHE A 255 -0.07 13.56 8.54
CA PHE A 255 -0.76 12.30 8.83
C PHE A 255 -0.35 11.17 7.89
N VAL A 256 -0.22 11.45 6.58
CA VAL A 256 0.27 10.47 5.60
C VAL A 256 1.66 9.98 6.00
N VAL A 257 2.59 10.90 6.28
CA VAL A 257 3.94 10.56 6.72
C VAL A 257 3.94 9.80 8.04
N PHE A 258 3.12 10.22 9.01
CA PHE A 258 2.99 9.54 10.29
C PHE A 258 2.51 8.08 10.13
N ILE A 259 1.48 7.84 9.33
CA ILE A 259 0.95 6.49 9.09
C ILE A 259 1.95 5.64 8.29
N SER A 260 2.64 6.22 7.32
CA SER A 260 3.71 5.51 6.61
C SER A 260 4.85 5.11 7.57
N TYR A 261 5.25 5.99 8.49
CA TYR A 261 6.25 5.68 9.51
C TYR A 261 5.73 4.64 10.51
N PHE A 262 4.44 4.65 10.84
CA PHE A 262 3.82 3.62 11.66
C PHE A 262 3.99 2.22 11.04
N MET A 263 3.85 2.05 9.72
CA MET A 263 4.11 0.75 9.07
C MET A 263 5.58 0.32 9.21
N VAL A 264 6.52 1.26 9.05
CA VAL A 264 7.96 0.99 9.27
C VAL A 264 8.23 0.60 10.71
N TRP A 265 7.55 1.23 11.66
CA TRP A 265 7.69 0.95 13.08
C TRP A 265 7.19 -0.46 13.42
N VAL A 266 6.02 -0.86 12.90
CA VAL A 266 5.48 -2.22 13.07
C VAL A 266 6.46 -3.27 12.55
N ARG A 267 7.08 -3.05 11.39
CA ARG A 267 8.12 -3.94 10.84
C ARG A 267 9.31 -4.12 11.78
N GLY A 268 9.70 -3.09 12.52
CA GLY A 268 10.84 -3.15 13.44
C GLY A 268 10.53 -3.81 14.79
N VAL A 269 9.26 -3.95 15.17
CA VAL A 269 8.82 -4.41 16.50
C VAL A 269 8.23 -5.83 16.46
N VAL A 270 7.45 -6.15 15.43
CA VAL A 270 6.62 -7.37 15.41
C VAL A 270 7.34 -8.52 14.68
N PRO A 271 7.34 -9.75 15.22
CA PRO A 271 7.88 -10.90 14.51
C PRO A 271 7.02 -11.28 13.30
N ARG A 272 7.63 -11.98 12.34
CA ARG A 272 6.90 -12.56 11.20
C ARG A 272 6.00 -13.70 11.68
N PHE A 273 4.77 -13.76 11.19
CA PHE A 273 3.89 -14.91 11.41
C PHE A 273 4.20 -16.03 10.40
N ARG A 274 3.47 -17.15 10.50
CA ARG A 274 3.47 -18.24 9.50
C ARG A 274 2.27 -18.07 8.57
N TYR A 275 2.43 -18.45 7.29
CA TYR A 275 1.40 -18.31 6.26
C TYR A 275 0.06 -18.97 6.65
N ASP A 276 0.08 -20.16 7.26
CA ASP A 276 -1.14 -20.87 7.67
C ASP A 276 -1.94 -20.11 8.74
N LEU A 277 -1.23 -19.45 9.67
CA LEU A 277 -1.85 -18.64 10.72
C LEU A 277 -2.55 -17.42 10.12
N LEU A 278 -1.92 -16.80 9.12
CA LEU A 278 -2.48 -15.67 8.40
C LEU A 278 -3.82 -16.01 7.76
N MET A 279 -3.85 -17.09 6.98
CA MET A 279 -5.06 -17.53 6.29
C MET A 279 -6.16 -17.88 7.30
N SER A 280 -5.79 -18.51 8.42
CA SER A 280 -6.75 -18.82 9.48
C SER A 280 -7.30 -17.56 10.15
N LEU A 281 -6.47 -16.54 10.37
CA LEU A 281 -6.85 -15.27 10.95
C LEU A 281 -7.79 -14.50 10.01
N CYS A 282 -7.47 -14.47 8.71
CA CYS A 282 -8.28 -13.78 7.71
C CYS A 282 -9.68 -14.39 7.59
N TRP A 283 -9.76 -15.71 7.40
CA TRP A 283 -11.03 -16.40 7.14
C TRP A 283 -11.85 -16.66 8.40
N LYS A 284 -11.23 -17.03 9.52
CA LYS A 284 -11.98 -17.43 10.73
C LYS A 284 -12.26 -16.28 11.69
N VAL A 285 -11.43 -15.24 11.70
CA VAL A 285 -11.53 -14.15 12.68
C VAL A 285 -11.91 -12.83 12.00
N LEU A 286 -11.08 -12.35 11.07
CA LEU A 286 -11.27 -11.03 10.47
C LEU A 286 -12.55 -10.92 9.65
N LEU A 287 -12.83 -11.90 8.80
CA LEU A 287 -14.02 -11.84 7.93
C LEU A 287 -15.33 -11.85 8.73
N PRO A 288 -15.59 -12.79 9.67
CA PRO A 288 -16.78 -12.72 10.51
C PRO A 288 -16.87 -11.41 11.31
N LEU A 289 -15.74 -10.93 11.85
CA LEU A 289 -15.70 -9.70 12.61
C LEU A 289 -16.03 -8.47 11.76
N SER A 290 -15.49 -8.36 10.55
CA SER A 290 -15.79 -7.26 9.63
C SER A 290 -17.27 -7.19 9.25
N ILE A 291 -17.90 -8.34 9.00
CA ILE A 291 -19.32 -8.42 8.66
C ILE A 291 -20.18 -8.01 9.85
N CYS A 292 -19.84 -8.47 11.07
CA CYS A 292 -20.52 -8.05 12.29
C CYS A 292 -20.40 -6.54 12.53
N VAL A 293 -19.22 -5.97 12.31
CA VAL A 293 -19.04 -4.52 12.46
C VAL A 293 -19.87 -3.77 11.41
N LEU A 294 -19.84 -4.20 10.15
CA LEU A 294 -20.63 -3.58 9.09
C LEU A 294 -22.14 -3.64 9.37
N SER A 295 -22.66 -4.77 9.88
CA SER A 295 -24.08 -4.87 10.23
C SER A 295 -24.46 -3.95 11.40
N VAL A 296 -23.58 -3.78 12.39
CA VAL A 296 -23.77 -2.82 13.48
C VAL A 296 -23.77 -1.38 12.94
N PHE A 297 -22.85 -1.03 12.03
CA PHE A 297 -22.83 0.31 11.42
C PHE A 297 -24.12 0.63 10.67
N ILE A 298 -24.63 -0.32 9.88
CA ILE A 298 -25.90 -0.16 9.17
C ILE A 298 -27.05 0.00 10.17
N GLY A 299 -27.11 -0.84 11.20
CA GLY A 299 -28.15 -0.76 12.23
C GLY A 299 -28.18 0.59 12.94
N LEU A 300 -27.01 1.07 13.38
CA LEU A 300 -26.89 2.39 14.03
C LEU A 300 -27.34 3.52 13.10
N LEU A 301 -26.92 3.50 11.84
CA LEU A 301 -27.29 4.55 10.89
C LEU A 301 -28.80 4.59 10.61
N VAL A 302 -29.46 3.43 10.60
CA VAL A 302 -30.93 3.35 10.46
C VAL A 302 -31.62 3.88 11.72
N ASP A 303 -31.15 3.50 12.92
CA ASP A 303 -31.76 3.93 14.18
C ASP A 303 -31.66 5.46 14.39
N PHE A 304 -30.61 6.09 13.86
CA PHE A 304 -30.42 7.55 13.94
C PHE A 304 -31.02 8.32 12.75
N ASP A 305 -31.70 7.66 11.80
CA ASP A 305 -32.25 8.26 10.57
C ASP A 305 -31.21 9.05 9.73
N ILE A 306 -29.91 8.73 9.88
CA ILE A 306 -28.81 9.42 9.16
C ILE A 306 -28.70 8.92 7.70
N LEU A 307 -29.38 7.82 7.36
CA LEU A 307 -29.31 7.16 6.04
C LEU A 307 -30.23 7.76 4.94
N VAL A 308 -30.81 8.95 5.15
CA VAL A 308 -31.63 9.68 4.16
C VAL A 308 -30.80 10.75 3.45
#